data_AF-A0A945ZWF2-F1
#
_entry.id   AF-A0A945ZWF2-F1
#
_cell.length_a   1.000
_cell.length_b   1.000
_cell.length_c   1.000
_cell.angle_alpha   90.00
_cell.angle_beta   90.00
_cell.angle_gamma   90.00
#
_symmetry.space_group_name_H-M   'P 1'
#
loop_
_entity.id
_entity.type
_entity.pdbx_description
1 polymer ?
#
loop_
_entity_poly.entity_id
_entity_poly.type
_entity_poly.pdbx_seq_one_letter_code
_entity_poly.pdbx_strand_id
1 'polypeptide(L)'
;MKKSAKILVTGGSGFIGKNLIKKLNELDYNDITSISRSLSKNNIVFDLTHDLSSNDILSKQSYELIIHLAGFKFVDRSEIEILESIRNNIIASNNLFKYSTNSNVEKLLVISSDKATNIKSVYGATKFLVEKLSNYYNKNSKTTFINLRLPNILFSPGSITSKWKTSIINNQEVFVTNLECSRFFIDIDTAVSLILSSTGIKNVENKLMKGVSLKVLLEAFINIYNPNFDKDLIKI
;
A
#
# COMPACT_ATOMS: atom_id res chain seq x y z
N MET A 1 -6.25 5.23 -20.01
CA MET A 1 -5.95 6.61 -19.57
C MET A 1 -4.90 7.21 -20.50
N LYS A 2 -5.04 8.48 -20.90
CA LYS A 2 -4.07 9.17 -21.80
C LYS A 2 -2.70 9.33 -21.12
N LYS A 3 -1.61 9.36 -21.89
CA LYS A 3 -0.23 9.48 -21.36
C LYS A 3 0.06 10.84 -20.72
N SER A 4 -0.63 11.89 -21.19
CA SER A 4 -0.54 13.25 -20.64
C SER A 4 -1.35 13.45 -19.35
N ALA A 5 -1.86 12.38 -18.75
CA ALA A 5 -2.66 12.49 -17.55
C ALA A 5 -1.83 12.91 -16.33
N LYS A 6 -2.36 13.87 -15.57
CA LYS A 6 -1.76 14.33 -14.31
C LYS A 6 -2.07 13.35 -13.19
N ILE A 7 -1.04 12.71 -12.65
CA ILE A 7 -1.17 11.65 -11.64
C ILE A 7 -0.60 12.13 -10.30
N LEU A 8 -1.40 12.07 -9.24
CA LEU A 8 -0.92 12.23 -7.87
C LEU A 8 -0.73 10.86 -7.21
N VAL A 9 0.47 10.59 -6.70
CA VAL A 9 0.77 9.39 -5.91
C VAL A 9 1.05 9.80 -4.47
N THR A 10 0.17 9.42 -3.55
CA THR A 10 0.42 9.64 -2.11
C THR A 10 1.17 8.46 -1.50
N GLY A 11 2.01 8.73 -0.51
CA GLY A 11 2.91 7.69 0.02
C GLY A 11 3.99 7.28 -1.00
N GLY A 12 4.33 8.18 -1.93
CA GLY A 12 5.19 7.87 -3.08
C GLY A 12 6.63 7.50 -2.71
N SER A 13 7.12 7.94 -1.55
CA SER A 13 8.43 7.52 -1.01
C SER A 13 8.44 6.09 -0.41
N GLY A 14 7.26 5.48 -0.25
CA GLY A 14 7.10 4.13 0.28
C GLY A 14 7.52 3.04 -0.71
N PHE A 15 7.51 1.79 -0.23
CA PHE A 15 7.92 0.63 -1.02
C PHE A 15 7.11 0.45 -2.31
N ILE A 16 5.78 0.49 -2.21
CA ILE A 16 4.90 0.41 -3.39
C ILE A 16 5.07 1.67 -4.24
N GLY A 17 5.07 2.85 -3.62
CA GLY A 17 5.14 4.14 -4.30
C GLY A 17 6.35 4.28 -5.22
N LYS A 18 7.55 3.95 -4.73
CA LYS A 18 8.78 4.02 -5.54
C LYS A 18 8.73 3.10 -6.76
N ASN A 19 8.27 1.86 -6.58
CA ASN A 19 8.18 0.90 -7.68
C ASN A 19 7.08 1.28 -8.68
N LEU A 20 5.95 1.79 -8.20
CA LEU A 20 4.86 2.28 -9.03
C LEU A 20 5.30 3.49 -9.88
N ILE A 21 5.95 4.49 -9.27
CA ILE A 21 6.42 5.68 -9.97
C ILE A 21 7.46 5.30 -11.03
N LYS A 22 8.40 4.40 -10.69
CA LYS A 22 9.34 3.86 -11.68
C LYS A 22 8.61 3.22 -12.86
N LYS A 23 7.61 2.38 -12.59
CA LYS A 23 6.82 1.71 -13.63
C LYS A 23 6.00 2.68 -14.48
N LEU A 24 5.42 3.72 -13.88
CA LEU A 24 4.68 4.76 -14.60
C LEU A 24 5.60 5.51 -15.58
N ASN A 25 6.81 5.88 -15.16
CA ASN A 25 7.81 6.52 -16.02
C ASN A 25 8.26 5.59 -17.17
N GLU A 26 8.49 4.30 -16.90
CA GLU A 26 8.79 3.29 -17.95
C GLU A 26 7.64 3.14 -18.97
N LEU A 27 6.43 3.53 -18.60
CA LEU A 27 5.25 3.55 -19.47
C LEU A 27 4.95 4.95 -20.01
N ASP A 28 5.88 5.90 -19.98
CA ASP A 28 5.72 7.27 -20.49
C ASP A 28 4.60 8.09 -19.82
N TYR A 29 4.20 7.76 -18.59
CA TYR A 29 3.40 8.66 -17.76
C TYR A 29 4.35 9.56 -16.97
N ASN A 30 4.62 10.77 -17.47
CA ASN A 30 5.67 11.63 -16.94
C ASN A 30 5.16 12.79 -16.04
N ASP A 31 3.87 13.11 -16.08
CA ASP A 31 3.26 14.17 -15.26
C ASP A 31 2.79 13.60 -13.91
N ILE A 32 3.76 13.21 -13.07
CA ILE A 32 3.53 12.58 -11.77
C ILE A 32 3.95 13.52 -10.64
N THR A 33 3.00 13.84 -9.76
CA THR A 33 3.30 14.42 -8.44
C THR A 33 3.36 13.31 -7.39
N SER A 34 4.50 13.15 -6.74
CA SER A 34 4.66 12.26 -5.57
C SER A 34 4.61 13.07 -4.28
N ILE A 35 3.79 12.64 -3.32
CA ILE A 35 3.75 13.21 -1.98
C ILE A 35 4.00 12.18 -0.87
N SER A 36 4.68 12.61 0.19
CA SER A 36 4.89 11.83 1.41
C SER A 36 5.38 12.73 2.54
N ARG A 37 5.47 12.22 3.77
CA ARG A 37 6.08 12.97 4.90
C ARG A 37 7.60 12.85 4.97
N SER A 38 8.20 12.04 4.10
CA SER A 38 9.64 11.77 4.12
C SER A 38 10.31 12.48 2.95
N LEU A 39 11.45 13.11 3.22
CA LEU A 39 12.26 13.70 2.17
C LEU A 39 12.79 12.59 1.25
N SER A 40 12.54 12.72 -0.05
CA SER A 40 13.10 11.85 -1.06
C SER A 40 13.19 12.58 -2.39
N LYS A 41 14.11 12.15 -3.25
CA LYS A 41 14.31 12.74 -4.58
C LYS A 41 12.99 12.70 -5.37
N ASN A 42 12.57 13.85 -5.90
CA ASN A 42 11.33 14.03 -6.68
C ASN A 42 10.03 13.76 -5.90
N ASN A 43 10.02 13.99 -4.58
CA ASN A 43 8.83 13.91 -3.75
C ASN A 43 8.58 15.23 -3.01
N ILE A 44 7.35 15.73 -3.04
CA ILE A 44 6.92 16.87 -2.24
C ILE A 44 6.63 16.38 -0.81
N VAL A 45 7.19 17.07 0.18
CA VAL A 45 6.89 16.79 1.59
C VAL A 45 5.52 17.36 1.91
N PHE A 46 4.56 16.50 2.26
CA PHE A 46 3.18 16.88 2.52
C PHE A 46 2.54 15.94 3.55
N ASP A 47 1.86 16.51 4.56
CA ASP A 47 1.07 15.75 5.53
C ASP A 47 -0.43 15.85 5.20
N LEU A 48 -0.99 14.75 4.71
CA LEU A 48 -2.40 14.63 4.33
C LEU A 48 -3.39 14.70 5.50
N THR A 49 -2.89 14.66 6.74
CA THR A 49 -3.74 14.70 7.94
C THR A 49 -4.25 16.10 8.24
N HIS A 50 -3.62 17.13 7.68
CA HIS A 50 -4.16 18.48 7.65
C HIS A 50 -5.22 18.62 6.56
N ASP A 51 -6.15 19.55 6.78
CA ASP A 51 -7.19 19.82 5.80
C ASP A 51 -6.56 20.33 4.50
N LEU A 52 -7.06 19.83 3.36
CA LEU A 52 -6.59 20.22 2.04
C LEU A 52 -7.39 21.46 1.61
N SER A 53 -6.91 22.62 2.03
CA SER A 53 -7.50 23.91 1.71
C SER A 53 -7.25 24.30 0.25
N SER A 54 -8.03 25.26 -0.26
CA SER A 54 -7.87 25.80 -1.61
C SER A 54 -6.52 26.49 -1.85
N ASN A 55 -5.71 26.74 -0.82
CA ASN A 55 -4.40 27.39 -0.94
C ASN A 55 -3.22 26.40 -0.93
N ASP A 56 -3.47 25.11 -0.70
CA ASP A 56 -2.41 24.11 -0.63
C ASP A 56 -1.76 23.84 -1.99
N ILE A 57 -0.53 23.34 -1.97
CA ILE A 57 0.21 23.05 -3.21
C ILE A 57 -0.54 22.07 -4.13
N LEU A 58 -1.36 21.19 -3.55
CA LEU A 58 -2.19 20.24 -4.27
C LEU A 58 -3.42 20.88 -4.93
N SER A 59 -4.01 21.94 -4.35
CA SER A 59 -5.19 22.61 -4.91
C SER A 59 -4.89 23.45 -6.15
N LYS A 60 -3.63 23.83 -6.35
CA LYS A 60 -3.17 24.57 -7.53
C LYS A 60 -3.00 23.68 -8.78
N GLN A 61 -3.18 22.37 -8.64
CA GLN A 61 -3.07 21.42 -9.75
C GLN A 61 -4.37 20.64 -9.95
N SER A 62 -4.75 20.42 -11.20
CA SER A 62 -5.89 19.58 -11.57
C SER A 62 -5.39 18.17 -11.92
N TYR A 63 -5.49 17.25 -10.96
CA TYR A 63 -5.15 15.84 -11.17
C TYR A 63 -6.31 15.10 -11.81
N GLU A 64 -6.00 14.20 -12.74
CA GLU A 64 -6.99 13.31 -13.36
C GLU A 64 -7.05 11.97 -12.64
N LEU A 65 -5.89 11.48 -12.16
CA LEU A 65 -5.80 10.26 -11.37
C LEU A 65 -5.10 10.52 -10.05
N ILE A 66 -5.69 10.04 -8.97
CA ILE A 66 -5.05 9.97 -7.65
C ILE A 66 -4.86 8.50 -7.28
N ILE A 67 -3.65 8.13 -6.90
CA ILE A 67 -3.30 6.81 -6.37
C ILE A 67 -2.90 6.98 -4.90
N HIS A 68 -3.81 6.64 -4.00
CA HIS A 68 -3.63 6.83 -2.55
C HIS A 68 -2.98 5.59 -1.92
N LEU A 69 -1.65 5.61 -1.80
CA LEU A 69 -0.88 4.54 -1.13
C LEU A 69 -0.50 4.89 0.32
N ALA A 70 -0.70 6.15 0.74
CA ALA A 70 -0.36 6.58 2.09
C ALA A 70 -1.23 5.86 3.15
N GLY A 71 -0.60 5.48 4.25
CA GLY A 71 -1.29 4.88 5.39
C GLY A 71 -0.33 4.21 6.36
N PHE A 72 -0.79 4.06 7.59
CA PHE A 72 -0.13 3.30 8.64
C PHE A 72 -0.55 1.83 8.56
N LYS A 73 0.42 0.92 8.36
CA LYS A 73 0.16 -0.47 7.93
C LYS A 73 0.57 -1.57 8.92
N PHE A 74 1.15 -1.20 10.06
CA PHE A 74 1.74 -2.15 11.00
C PHE A 74 0.67 -2.62 11.97
N VAL A 75 0.26 -3.88 11.87
CA VAL A 75 -0.84 -4.45 12.66
C VAL A 75 -0.56 -4.36 14.16
N ASP A 76 0.62 -4.84 14.57
CA ASP A 76 1.14 -4.79 15.94
C ASP A 76 1.17 -3.36 16.50
N ARG A 77 1.75 -2.43 15.74
CA ARG A 77 1.81 -1.03 16.18
C ARG A 77 0.45 -0.36 16.18
N SER A 78 -0.47 -0.74 15.30
CA SER A 78 -1.82 -0.16 15.26
C SER A 78 -2.64 -0.45 16.50
N GLU A 79 -2.38 -1.55 17.20
CA GLU A 79 -3.04 -1.86 18.48
C GLU A 79 -2.59 -0.93 19.62
N ILE A 80 -1.38 -0.36 19.51
CA ILE A 80 -0.80 0.53 20.53
C ILE A 80 -0.99 1.99 20.12
N GLU A 81 -0.63 2.32 18.88
CA GLU A 81 -0.68 3.64 18.27
C GLU A 81 -2.02 3.86 17.54
N ILE A 82 -3.12 3.72 18.30
CA ILE A 82 -4.49 3.77 17.77
C ILE A 82 -4.78 5.13 17.14
N LEU A 83 -4.43 6.22 17.82
CA LEU A 83 -4.69 7.58 17.34
C LEU A 83 -3.91 7.87 16.04
N GLU A 84 -2.66 7.40 15.95
CA GLU A 84 -1.89 7.52 14.70
C GLU A 84 -2.50 6.68 13.58
N SER A 85 -3.03 5.49 13.88
CA SER A 85 -3.73 4.68 12.89
C SER A 85 -4.99 5.40 12.37
N ILE A 86 -5.77 6.00 13.26
CA ILE A 86 -6.96 6.79 12.88
C ILE A 86 -6.56 8.02 12.06
N ARG A 87 -5.59 8.79 12.52
CA ARG A 87 -5.14 10.02 11.86
C ARG A 87 -4.62 9.73 10.45
N ASN A 88 -3.70 8.78 10.33
CA ASN A 88 -3.02 8.49 9.07
C ASN A 88 -3.86 7.68 8.08
N ASN A 89 -4.82 6.88 8.55
CA ASN A 89 -5.66 6.08 7.65
C ASN A 89 -7.00 6.77 7.40
N ILE A 90 -7.75 7.15 8.44
CA ILE A 90 -9.13 7.63 8.28
C ILE A 90 -9.14 9.11 7.94
N ILE A 91 -8.51 9.96 8.76
CA ILE A 91 -8.56 11.42 8.60
C ILE A 91 -7.87 11.83 7.29
N ALA A 92 -6.66 11.34 7.05
CA ALA A 92 -5.92 11.64 5.82
C ALA A 92 -6.66 11.21 4.55
N SER A 93 -7.27 10.01 4.54
CA SER A 93 -8.07 9.57 3.40
C SER A 93 -9.31 10.45 3.21
N ASN A 94 -10.02 10.80 4.29
CA ASN A 94 -11.21 11.65 4.19
C ASN A 94 -10.90 13.05 3.63
N ASN A 95 -9.78 13.67 4.04
CA ASN A 95 -9.34 14.95 3.48
C ASN A 95 -9.08 14.83 1.98
N LEU A 96 -8.39 13.77 1.56
CA LEU A 96 -8.13 13.50 0.14
C LEU A 96 -9.42 13.24 -0.65
N PHE A 97 -10.41 12.56 -0.05
CA PHE A 97 -11.69 12.27 -0.71
C PHE A 97 -12.52 13.54 -0.91
N LYS A 98 -12.55 14.43 0.09
CA LYS A 98 -13.17 15.77 -0.03
C LYS A 98 -12.50 16.58 -1.15
N TYR A 99 -11.17 16.66 -1.12
CA TYR A 99 -10.39 17.33 -2.15
C TYR A 99 -10.73 16.80 -3.55
N SER A 100 -10.71 15.48 -3.72
CA SER A 100 -10.94 14.83 -5.01
C SER A 100 -12.34 15.12 -5.57
N THR A 101 -13.33 15.11 -4.67
CA THR A 101 -14.72 15.45 -4.99
C THR A 101 -14.85 16.91 -5.41
N ASN A 102 -14.29 17.84 -4.62
CA ASN A 102 -14.38 19.27 -4.89
C ASN A 102 -13.64 19.68 -6.17
N SER A 103 -12.52 19.01 -6.47
CA SER A 103 -11.71 19.24 -7.66
C SER A 103 -12.16 18.44 -8.88
N ASN A 104 -13.24 17.64 -8.78
CA ASN A 104 -13.75 16.77 -9.85
C ASN A 104 -12.66 15.90 -10.50
N VAL A 105 -11.80 15.29 -9.67
CA VAL A 105 -10.80 14.31 -10.13
C VAL A 105 -11.52 13.17 -10.87
N GLU A 106 -10.99 12.70 -11.99
CA GLU A 106 -11.65 11.64 -12.77
C GLU A 106 -11.71 10.33 -11.97
N LYS A 107 -10.56 9.89 -11.44
CA LYS A 107 -10.44 8.64 -10.68
C LYS A 107 -9.55 8.78 -9.44
N LEU A 108 -9.98 8.16 -8.35
CA LEU A 108 -9.17 7.98 -7.16
C LEU A 108 -9.10 6.49 -6.79
N LEU A 109 -7.90 5.92 -6.80
CA LEU A 109 -7.65 4.57 -6.30
C LEU A 109 -7.16 4.60 -4.85
N VAL A 110 -7.83 3.84 -3.99
CA VAL A 110 -7.54 3.68 -2.56
C VAL A 110 -6.94 2.29 -2.32
N ILE A 111 -5.76 2.24 -1.70
CA ILE A 111 -5.20 0.97 -1.24
C ILE A 111 -5.81 0.55 0.10
N SER A 112 -6.46 -0.60 0.07
CA SER A 112 -6.93 -1.35 1.23
C SER A 112 -6.16 -2.66 1.38
N SER A 113 -6.60 -3.51 2.30
CA SER A 113 -5.96 -4.78 2.65
C SER A 113 -7.00 -5.87 2.84
N ASP A 114 -6.59 -7.12 2.60
CA ASP A 114 -7.33 -8.32 3.03
C ASP A 114 -7.85 -8.24 4.48
N LYS A 115 -7.15 -7.56 5.38
CA LYS A 115 -7.52 -7.33 6.79
C LYS A 115 -8.78 -6.49 6.99
N ALA A 116 -9.30 -5.84 5.95
CA ALA A 116 -10.58 -5.13 5.99
C ALA A 116 -11.80 -6.06 5.82
N THR A 117 -11.60 -7.33 5.42
CA THR A 117 -12.70 -8.28 5.19
C THR A 117 -13.26 -8.90 6.46
N ASN A 118 -12.37 -9.33 7.37
CA ASN A 118 -12.70 -9.90 8.66
C ASN A 118 -11.90 -9.16 9.73
N ILE A 119 -12.51 -8.13 10.30
CA ILE A 119 -11.84 -7.16 11.16
C ILE A 119 -11.45 -7.82 12.48
N LYS A 120 -10.14 -7.99 12.68
CA LYS A 120 -9.55 -8.55 13.91
C LYS A 120 -8.43 -7.67 14.51
N SER A 121 -8.28 -6.46 13.99
CA SER A 121 -7.24 -5.51 14.40
C SER A 121 -7.70 -4.08 14.16
N VAL A 122 -7.11 -3.12 14.87
CA VAL A 122 -7.29 -1.68 14.64
C VAL A 122 -6.90 -1.34 13.21
N TYR A 123 -5.80 -1.87 12.68
CA TYR A 123 -5.42 -1.66 11.28
C TYR A 123 -6.53 -2.09 10.32
N GLY A 124 -7.06 -3.31 10.48
CA GLY A 124 -8.16 -3.83 9.66
C GLY A 124 -9.42 -2.96 9.77
N ALA A 125 -9.76 -2.50 10.98
CA ALA A 125 -10.90 -1.63 11.22
C ALA A 125 -10.77 -0.28 10.50
N THR A 126 -9.59 0.34 10.56
CA THR A 126 -9.35 1.62 9.86
C THR A 126 -9.47 1.47 8.35
N LYS A 127 -8.94 0.39 7.75
CA LYS A 127 -9.07 0.14 6.31
C LYS A 127 -10.50 -0.15 5.89
N PHE A 128 -11.25 -0.92 6.69
CA PHE A 128 -12.69 -1.10 6.46
C PHE A 128 -13.45 0.22 6.48
N LEU A 129 -13.19 1.09 7.45
CA LEU A 129 -13.87 2.39 7.52
C LEU A 129 -13.51 3.29 6.34
N VAL A 130 -12.25 3.30 5.91
CA VAL A 130 -11.81 4.02 4.70
C VAL A 130 -12.55 3.52 3.46
N GLU A 131 -12.76 2.21 3.31
CA GLU A 131 -13.57 1.68 2.20
C GLU A 131 -15.03 2.15 2.28
N LYS A 132 -15.63 2.23 3.47
CA LYS A 132 -16.99 2.75 3.67
C LYS A 132 -17.08 4.23 3.30
N LEU A 133 -16.11 5.04 3.72
CA LEU A 133 -16.02 6.45 3.33
C LEU A 133 -15.85 6.59 1.81
N SER A 134 -14.92 5.86 1.21
CA SER A 134 -14.69 5.83 -0.24
C SER A 134 -15.97 5.52 -1.01
N ASN A 135 -16.72 4.49 -0.58
CA ASN A 135 -18.01 4.14 -1.18
C ASN A 135 -19.09 5.23 -1.00
N TYR A 136 -19.08 5.95 0.12
CA TYR A 136 -19.96 7.10 0.33
C TYR A 136 -19.64 8.22 -0.67
N TYR A 137 -18.38 8.64 -0.80
CA TYR A 137 -18.00 9.68 -1.77
C TYR A 137 -18.25 9.25 -3.21
N ASN A 138 -18.02 7.99 -3.55
CA ASN A 138 -18.29 7.45 -4.89
C ASN A 138 -19.75 7.61 -5.33
N LYS A 139 -20.70 7.47 -4.39
CA LYS A 139 -22.13 7.62 -4.67
C LYS A 139 -22.58 9.07 -4.78
N ASN A 140 -21.81 10.00 -4.23
CA ASN A 140 -22.19 11.40 -4.04
C ASN A 140 -21.29 12.39 -4.80
N SER A 141 -20.45 11.90 -5.71
CA SER A 141 -19.54 12.75 -6.50
C SER A 141 -19.39 12.26 -7.94
N LYS A 142 -18.82 13.11 -8.80
CA LYS A 142 -18.46 12.73 -10.18
C LYS A 142 -17.15 11.93 -10.24
N THR A 143 -16.35 11.96 -9.18
CA THR A 143 -15.10 11.23 -9.07
C THR A 143 -15.38 9.75 -8.90
N THR A 144 -14.74 8.91 -9.71
CA THR A 144 -14.82 7.45 -9.54
C THR A 144 -13.81 7.00 -8.49
N PHE A 145 -14.29 6.45 -7.39
CA PHE A 145 -13.44 5.85 -6.35
C PHE A 145 -13.30 4.35 -6.56
N ILE A 146 -12.06 3.87 -6.47
CA ILE A 146 -11.69 2.47 -6.70
C ILE A 146 -11.00 1.94 -5.44
N ASN A 147 -11.64 0.99 -4.74
CA ASN A 147 -11.02 0.34 -3.60
C ASN A 147 -10.27 -0.92 -4.06
N LEU A 148 -8.95 -0.93 -3.92
CA LEU A 148 -8.10 -2.07 -4.26
C LEU A 148 -7.53 -2.70 -2.98
N ARG A 149 -7.95 -3.92 -2.67
CA ARG A 149 -7.40 -4.71 -1.56
C ARG A 149 -6.16 -5.47 -2.01
N LEU A 150 -5.02 -5.19 -1.39
CA LEU A 150 -3.79 -5.95 -1.62
C LEU A 150 -3.58 -6.98 -0.48
N PRO A 151 -3.09 -8.20 -0.81
CA PRO A 151 -2.64 -9.16 0.18
C PRO A 151 -1.25 -8.76 0.72
N ASN A 152 -0.56 -9.68 1.41
CA ASN A 152 0.80 -9.39 1.87
C ASN A 152 1.76 -9.30 0.67
N ILE A 153 2.66 -8.32 0.70
CA ILE A 153 3.67 -8.13 -0.34
C ILE A 153 5.01 -8.64 0.18
N LEU A 154 5.61 -9.58 -0.54
CA LEU A 154 6.92 -10.17 -0.22
C LEU A 154 7.98 -9.07 -0.09
N PHE A 155 8.83 -9.21 0.92
CA PHE A 155 9.96 -8.31 1.21
C PHE A 155 9.58 -6.84 1.47
N SER A 156 8.30 -6.52 1.61
CA SER A 156 7.90 -5.17 1.98
C SER A 156 8.48 -4.78 3.35
N PRO A 157 8.84 -3.51 3.60
CA PRO A 157 9.51 -3.09 4.82
C PRO A 157 8.74 -3.47 6.09
N GLY A 158 9.45 -4.08 7.04
CA GLY A 158 8.92 -4.56 8.32
C GLY A 158 8.01 -5.79 8.22
N SER A 159 7.82 -6.37 7.04
CA SER A 159 7.10 -7.63 6.88
C SER A 159 7.86 -8.80 7.48
N ILE A 160 7.14 -9.86 7.85
CA ILE A 160 7.74 -11.09 8.34
C ILE A 160 8.77 -11.65 7.37
N THR A 161 8.50 -11.62 6.06
CA THR A 161 9.43 -12.08 5.03
C THR A 161 10.71 -11.25 4.96
N SER A 162 10.63 -9.94 5.19
CA SER A 162 11.84 -9.10 5.27
C SER A 162 12.69 -9.42 6.51
N LYS A 163 12.05 -9.68 7.66
CA LYS A 163 12.72 -10.06 8.91
C LYS A 163 13.36 -11.44 8.78
N TRP A 164 12.62 -12.43 8.30
CA TRP A 164 13.10 -13.79 8.06
C TRP A 164 14.32 -13.83 7.15
N LYS A 165 14.28 -13.12 6.00
CA LYS A 165 15.44 -13.07 5.10
C LYS A 165 16.70 -12.60 5.83
N THR A 166 16.61 -11.50 6.59
CA THR A 166 17.75 -10.98 7.35
C THR A 166 18.22 -11.97 8.42
N SER A 167 17.31 -12.51 9.23
CA SER A 167 17.65 -13.47 10.28
C SER A 167 18.31 -14.74 9.72
N ILE A 168 17.78 -15.30 8.63
CA ILE A 168 18.26 -16.55 8.03
C ILE A 168 19.65 -16.36 7.43
N ILE A 169 19.89 -15.26 6.70
CA ILE A 169 21.22 -14.93 6.13
C ILE A 169 22.26 -14.78 7.24
N ASN A 170 21.88 -14.18 8.37
CA ASN A 170 22.78 -13.92 9.49
C ASN A 170 22.85 -15.06 10.52
N ASN A 171 22.15 -16.18 10.28
CA ASN A 171 21.99 -17.28 11.24
C ASN A 171 21.54 -16.80 12.64
N GLN A 172 20.50 -15.97 12.67
CA GLN A 172 19.87 -15.41 13.88
C GLN A 172 18.47 -15.98 14.09
N GLU A 173 17.89 -15.72 15.26
CA GLU A 173 16.54 -16.18 15.60
C GLU A 173 15.47 -15.73 14.59
N VAL A 174 14.57 -16.67 14.29
CA VAL A 174 13.44 -16.50 13.39
C VAL A 174 12.16 -16.74 14.18
N PHE A 175 11.36 -15.69 14.35
CA PHE A 175 10.07 -15.77 15.04
C PHE A 175 8.93 -16.11 14.07
N VAL A 176 8.10 -17.09 14.44
CA VAL A 176 6.97 -17.58 13.64
C VAL A 176 5.74 -17.76 14.52
N THR A 177 4.71 -16.95 14.33
CA THR A 177 3.54 -17.01 15.21
C THR A 177 2.74 -18.32 15.12
N ASN A 178 2.53 -18.84 13.91
CA ASN A 178 1.84 -20.11 13.68
C ASN A 178 2.20 -20.66 12.29
N LEU A 179 2.91 -21.79 12.26
CA LEU A 179 3.39 -22.43 11.03
C LEU A 179 2.28 -22.92 10.10
N GLU A 180 1.15 -23.35 10.67
CA GLU A 180 0.00 -23.89 9.93
C GLU A 180 -0.87 -22.79 9.32
N CYS A 181 -0.67 -21.53 9.72
CA CYS A 181 -1.48 -20.46 9.18
C CYS A 181 -1.10 -20.17 7.72
N SER A 182 -2.12 -20.03 6.87
CA SER A 182 -1.95 -19.68 5.46
C SER A 182 -2.20 -18.19 5.21
N ARG A 183 -1.45 -17.61 4.29
CA ARG A 183 -1.57 -16.22 3.86
C ARG A 183 -1.41 -16.11 2.35
N PHE A 184 -2.08 -15.14 1.76
CA PHE A 184 -1.85 -14.77 0.37
C PHE A 184 -0.63 -13.85 0.28
N PHE A 185 0.26 -14.14 -0.67
CA PHE A 185 1.40 -13.29 -0.99
C PHE A 185 1.44 -12.97 -2.47
N ILE A 186 1.93 -11.76 -2.76
CA ILE A 186 2.30 -11.31 -4.10
C ILE A 186 3.69 -10.67 -4.06
N ASP A 187 4.37 -10.69 -5.21
CA ASP A 187 5.57 -9.88 -5.41
C ASP A 187 5.21 -8.41 -5.68
N ILE A 188 6.22 -7.54 -5.65
CA ILE A 188 6.04 -6.10 -5.85
C ILE A 188 5.56 -5.77 -7.27
N ASP A 189 6.02 -6.50 -8.27
CA ASP A 189 5.64 -6.27 -9.67
C ASP A 189 4.16 -6.59 -9.90
N THR A 190 3.66 -7.66 -9.28
CA THR A 190 2.24 -8.03 -9.27
C THR A 190 1.41 -6.97 -8.56
N ALA A 191 1.87 -6.45 -7.41
CA ALA A 191 1.18 -5.37 -6.70
C ALA A 191 1.07 -4.10 -7.57
N VAL A 192 2.16 -3.70 -8.23
CA VAL A 192 2.17 -2.55 -9.15
C VAL A 192 1.26 -2.80 -10.36
N SER A 193 1.30 -4.01 -10.93
CA SER A 193 0.46 -4.37 -12.08
C SER A 193 -1.03 -4.30 -11.74
N LEU A 194 -1.44 -4.82 -10.58
CA LEU A 194 -2.81 -4.72 -10.07
C LEU A 194 -3.26 -3.26 -9.88
N ILE A 195 -2.38 -2.38 -9.40
CA ILE A 195 -2.67 -0.95 -9.25
C ILE A 195 -2.90 -0.30 -10.61
N LEU A 196 -1.99 -0.53 -11.56
CA LEU A 196 -2.10 0.03 -12.91
C LEU A 196 -3.35 -0.48 -13.64
N SER A 197 -3.60 -1.78 -13.60
CA SER A 197 -4.77 -2.37 -14.24
C SER A 197 -6.07 -1.82 -13.67
N SER A 198 -6.13 -1.63 -12.34
CA SER A 198 -7.31 -1.09 -11.65
C SER A 198 -7.59 0.37 -12.00
N THR A 199 -6.57 1.15 -12.40
CA THR A 199 -6.76 2.54 -12.86
C THR A 199 -7.04 2.64 -14.37
N GLY A 200 -7.06 1.52 -15.09
CA GLY A 200 -7.23 1.49 -16.55
C GLY A 200 -5.96 1.86 -17.32
N ILE A 201 -4.79 1.75 -16.66
CA ILE A 201 -3.47 1.79 -17.29
C ILE A 201 -3.11 0.34 -17.62
N LYS A 202 -3.15 -0.02 -18.92
CA LYS A 202 -2.82 -1.38 -19.36
C LYS A 202 -1.35 -1.67 -19.09
N ASN A 203 -1.08 -2.62 -18.21
CA ASN A 203 0.24 -3.23 -18.08
C ASN A 203 0.13 -4.65 -17.49
N VAL A 204 0.27 -5.64 -18.37
CA VAL A 204 0.77 -7.03 -18.21
C VAL A 204 0.15 -7.96 -17.14
N GLU A 205 0.18 -9.26 -17.48
CA GLU A 205 -0.28 -10.45 -16.77
C GLU A 205 -0.40 -10.32 -15.24
N ASN A 206 -1.64 -10.37 -14.77
CA ASN A 206 -1.93 -10.61 -13.37
C ASN A 206 -1.54 -12.05 -13.03
N LYS A 207 -0.43 -12.24 -12.34
CA LYS A 207 -0.11 -13.53 -11.71
C LYS A 207 -1.18 -13.83 -10.66
N LEU A 208 -1.61 -15.09 -10.61
CA LEU A 208 -2.54 -15.58 -9.59
C LEU A 208 -1.94 -15.37 -8.19
N MET A 209 -2.75 -14.79 -7.30
CA MET A 209 -2.46 -14.77 -5.87
C MET A 209 -2.40 -16.21 -5.36
N LYS A 210 -1.31 -16.60 -4.73
CA LYS A 210 -1.16 -17.93 -4.13
C LYS A 210 -1.26 -17.84 -2.62
N GLY A 211 -2.12 -18.67 -2.04
CA GLY A 211 -2.09 -18.97 -0.62
C GLY A 211 -0.92 -19.89 -0.32
N VAL A 212 -0.14 -19.58 0.72
CA VAL A 212 0.96 -20.43 1.19
C VAL A 212 0.92 -20.50 2.71
N SER A 213 1.18 -21.67 3.28
CA SER A 213 1.37 -21.82 4.72
C SER A 213 2.70 -21.18 5.14
N LEU A 214 2.76 -20.64 6.35
CA LEU A 214 4.00 -20.06 6.88
C LEU A 214 5.12 -21.10 6.99
N LYS A 215 4.79 -22.37 7.23
CA LYS A 215 5.73 -23.49 7.19
C LYS A 215 6.43 -23.61 5.84
N VAL A 216 5.66 -23.79 4.77
CA VAL A 216 6.21 -23.95 3.41
C VAL A 216 7.00 -22.72 3.00
N LEU A 217 6.51 -21.53 3.36
CA LEU A 217 7.21 -20.29 3.07
C LEU A 217 8.55 -20.20 3.81
N LEU A 218 8.60 -20.56 5.08
CA LEU A 218 9.83 -20.54 5.88
C LEU A 218 10.86 -21.53 5.35
N GLU A 219 10.45 -22.76 5.06
CA GLU A 219 11.31 -23.79 4.47
C GLU A 219 11.91 -23.31 3.14
N ALA A 220 11.10 -22.68 2.28
CA ALA A 220 11.59 -22.09 1.04
C ALA A 220 12.62 -20.98 1.30
N PHE A 221 12.42 -20.13 2.31
CA PHE A 221 13.38 -19.09 2.68
C PHE A 221 14.71 -19.66 3.17
N ILE A 222 14.68 -20.69 4.02
CA ILE A 222 15.88 -21.39 4.50
C ILE A 222 16.64 -21.97 3.30
N ASN A 223 15.96 -22.71 2.43
CA ASN A 223 16.58 -23.35 1.28
C ASN A 223 17.20 -22.36 0.28
N ILE A 224 16.63 -21.16 0.12
CA ILE A 224 17.12 -20.15 -0.81
C ILE A 224 18.27 -19.32 -0.20
N TYR A 225 18.16 -18.95 1.07
CA TYR A 225 19.05 -17.95 1.67
C TYR A 225 20.16 -18.53 2.55
N ASN A 226 19.92 -19.65 3.21
CA ASN A 226 20.92 -20.35 4.02
C ASN A 226 20.49 -21.82 4.25
N PRO A 227 20.83 -22.75 3.34
CA PRO A 227 20.48 -24.16 3.48
C PRO A 227 21.01 -24.84 4.76
N ASN A 228 22.07 -24.26 5.36
CA ASN A 228 22.68 -24.73 6.60
C ASN A 228 22.19 -23.98 7.85
N PHE A 229 21.06 -23.25 7.74
CA PHE A 229 20.48 -22.51 8.85
C PHE A 229 20.20 -23.43 10.05
N ASP A 230 20.61 -23.00 11.24
CA ASP A 230 20.36 -23.71 12.47
C ASP A 230 18.86 -23.68 12.83
N LYS A 231 18.19 -24.83 12.75
CA LYS A 231 16.75 -24.93 12.98
C LYS A 231 16.36 -24.69 14.44
N ASP A 232 17.27 -24.77 15.39
CA ASP A 232 17.02 -24.47 16.80
C ASP A 232 16.79 -22.96 17.06
N LEU A 233 17.15 -22.13 16.07
CA LEU A 233 16.88 -20.69 16.05
C LEU A 233 15.45 -20.34 15.62
N ILE A 234 14.61 -21.31 15.25
CA ILE A 234 13.19 -21.09 14.95
C ILE A 234 12.42 -21.02 16.28
N LYS A 235 11.81 -19.86 16.57
CA LYS A 235 10.99 -19.61 17.76
C LYS A 235 9.52 -19.46 17.36
N ILE A 236 8.64 -20.23 18.01
CA ILE A 236 7.19 -20.24 17.76
C ILE A 236 6.47 -19.48 18.87
#